data_AF-A0A2H3D1D5-F1
#
_entry.id   AF-A0A2H3D1D5-F1
#
_cell.length_a   1.000
_cell.length_b   1.000
_cell.length_c   1.000
_cell.angle_alpha   90.00
_cell.angle_beta   90.00
_cell.angle_gamma   90.00
#
_symmetry.space_group_name_H-M   'P 1'
#
loop_
_entity.id
_entity.type
_entity.pdbx_description
1 polymer ?
#
loop_
_entity_poly.entity_id
_entity_poly.type
_entity_poly.pdbx_seq_one_letter_code
_entity_poly.pdbx_strand_id
1 'polypeptide(L)'
;MLQCWDTTTGFLTHSSTLNIPQQKPVSLVLSASGTTSIIVTIEDRKTSLHIVSFDNGGAVYEVINCGIWCWSKENFQLVASFPNEQKIAYLTVDAMAIRDIRAKKDIFYHRFPRPHEPSNIMITPDGKTSITIHPGSQVIRTWSVEDL
;
A
#
# COMPACT_ATOMS: atom_id res chain seq x y z
N MET A 1 14.37 8.81 -3.25
CA MET A 1 14.06 10.24 -3.06
C MET A 1 12.58 10.45 -3.35
N LEU A 2 11.88 11.18 -2.50
CA LEU A 2 10.47 11.57 -2.66
C LEU A 2 10.44 13.05 -3.01
N GLN A 3 9.74 13.40 -4.08
CA GLN A 3 9.64 14.77 -4.57
C GLN A 3 8.17 15.15 -4.71
N CYS A 4 7.81 16.30 -4.18
CA CYS A 4 6.50 16.91 -4.35
C CYS A 4 6.63 18.10 -5.29
N TRP A 5 5.78 18.14 -6.31
CA TRP A 5 5.75 19.20 -7.30
C TRP A 5 4.39 19.90 -7.20
N ASP A 6 4.41 21.22 -7.20
CA ASP A 6 3.20 22.01 -7.33
C ASP A 6 2.75 21.99 -8.79
N THR A 7 1.54 21.50 -9.04
CA THR A 7 1.01 21.35 -10.41
C THR A 7 0.61 22.67 -11.05
N THR A 8 0.43 23.73 -10.26
CA THR A 8 0.03 25.06 -10.74
C THR A 8 1.24 25.82 -11.29
N THR A 9 2.38 25.69 -10.60
CA THR A 9 3.60 26.45 -10.86
C THR A 9 4.70 25.62 -11.49
N GLY A 10 4.63 24.29 -11.39
CA GLY A 10 5.66 23.37 -11.85
C GLY A 10 6.91 23.36 -10.95
N PHE A 11 6.88 24.02 -9.78
CA PHE A 11 8.02 24.06 -8.89
C PHE A 11 8.06 22.85 -7.94
N LEU A 12 9.27 22.39 -7.65
CA LEU A 12 9.53 21.43 -6.59
C LEU A 12 9.28 22.10 -5.23
N THR A 13 8.23 21.69 -4.53
CA THR A 13 7.84 22.25 -3.23
C THR A 13 8.51 21.53 -2.07
N HIS A 14 8.75 20.23 -2.23
CA HIS A 14 9.36 19.42 -1.20
C HIS A 14 10.23 18.33 -1.81
N SER A 15 11.37 18.04 -1.18
CA SER A 15 12.23 16.92 -1.54
C SER A 15 12.76 16.28 -0.26
N SER A 16 12.59 14.96 -0.14
CA SER A 16 13.10 14.19 0.98
C SER A 16 13.87 12.96 0.49
N THR A 17 15.04 12.75 1.10
CA THR A 17 15.82 11.52 0.90
C THR A 17 15.30 10.47 1.86
N LEU A 18 14.49 9.56 1.32
CA LEU A 18 14.00 8.40 2.06
C LEU A 18 15.17 7.49 2.42
N ASN A 19 15.29 7.12 3.68
CA ASN A 19 16.25 6.12 4.15
C ASN A 19 15.76 4.70 3.86
N ILE A 20 15.47 4.43 2.58
CA ILE A 20 15.13 3.12 2.08
C ILE A 20 16.43 2.57 1.44
N PRO A 21 16.89 1.36 1.81
CA PRO A 21 18.07 0.74 1.19
C PRO A 21 17.89 0.57 -0.33
N GLN A 22 18.87 0.03 -1.07
CA GLN A 22 18.99 -0.02 -2.55
C GLN A 22 17.80 -0.65 -3.34
N GLN A 23 16.65 -0.83 -2.71
CA GLN A 23 15.38 -1.25 -3.25
C GLN A 23 14.80 -0.20 -4.21
N LYS A 24 14.26 -0.67 -5.33
CA LYS A 24 13.63 0.18 -6.33
C LYS A 24 12.20 0.50 -5.90
N PRO A 25 11.79 1.78 -5.79
CA PRO A 25 10.38 2.13 -5.56
C PRO A 25 9.55 1.77 -6.79
N VAL A 26 8.38 1.16 -6.57
CA VAL A 26 7.46 0.72 -7.63
C VAL A 26 6.08 1.35 -7.53
N SER A 27 5.65 1.72 -6.32
CA SER A 27 4.37 2.39 -6.11
C SER A 27 4.43 3.29 -4.87
N LEU A 28 3.61 4.33 -4.87
CA LEU A 28 3.46 5.29 -3.79
C LEU A 28 1.96 5.48 -3.54
N VAL A 29 1.57 5.38 -2.27
CA VAL A 29 0.21 5.69 -1.81
C VAL A 29 0.31 6.72 -0.71
N LEU A 30 -0.48 7.78 -0.82
CA LEU A 30 -0.56 8.82 0.19
C LEU A 30 -1.81 8.58 1.04
N SER A 31 -1.70 8.88 2.33
CA SER A 31 -2.87 9.00 3.20
C SER A 31 -3.72 10.22 2.81
N ALA A 32 -4.97 10.26 3.27
CA ALA A 32 -5.90 11.31 2.87
C ALA A 32 -5.44 12.73 3.26
N SER A 33 -4.73 12.88 4.38
CA SER A 33 -4.12 14.14 4.82
C SER A 33 -2.80 14.46 4.13
N GLY A 34 -2.21 13.50 3.40
CA GLY A 34 -0.88 13.63 2.78
C GLY A 34 0.30 13.53 3.77
N THR A 35 0.04 13.31 5.07
CA THR A 35 1.08 13.24 6.11
C THR A 35 1.80 11.90 6.16
N THR A 36 1.19 10.84 5.62
CA THR A 36 1.77 9.50 5.57
C THR A 36 1.91 9.04 4.13
N SER A 37 3.10 8.57 3.77
CA SER A 37 3.42 7.91 2.51
C SER A 37 3.65 6.44 2.74
N ILE A 38 3.02 5.59 1.93
CA ILE A 38 3.30 4.17 1.88
C ILE A 38 4.02 3.91 0.57
N ILE A 39 5.26 3.48 0.67
CA ILE A 39 6.15 3.28 -0.47
C ILE A 39 6.35 1.79 -0.65
N VAL A 40 5.93 1.31 -1.80
CA VAL A 40 6.15 -0.08 -2.20
C VAL A 40 7.49 -0.15 -2.90
N THR A 41 8.36 -1.05 -2.46
CA THR A 41 9.69 -1.25 -3.02
C THR A 41 9.89 -2.70 -3.43
N ILE A 42 10.82 -2.91 -4.37
CA ILE A 42 11.22 -4.25 -4.81
C ILE A 42 12.74 -4.40 -4.80
N GLU A 43 13.21 -5.55 -4.30
CA GLU A 43 14.61 -5.96 -4.29
C GLU A 43 14.67 -7.49 -4.44
N ASP A 44 15.41 -8.02 -5.41
CA ASP A 44 15.54 -9.46 -5.65
C ASP A 44 14.22 -10.23 -5.67
N ARG A 45 13.21 -9.66 -6.33
CA ARG A 45 11.81 -10.16 -6.40
C ARG A 45 11.08 -10.18 -5.05
N LYS A 46 11.62 -9.61 -3.99
CA LYS A 46 10.90 -9.41 -2.73
C LYS A 46 10.28 -8.03 -2.73
N THR A 47 9.02 -7.97 -2.30
CA THR A 47 8.30 -6.70 -2.16
C THR A 47 8.24 -6.31 -0.68
N SER A 48 8.51 -5.04 -0.40
CA SER A 48 8.36 -4.47 0.94
C SER A 48 7.50 -3.21 0.88
N LEU A 49 6.71 -2.98 1.92
CA LEU A 49 5.94 -1.75 2.13
C LEU A 49 6.64 -0.95 3.22
N HIS A 50 7.02 0.28 2.90
CA HIS A 50 7.61 1.23 3.83
C HIS A 50 6.57 2.28 4.19
N ILE A 51 6.16 2.32 5.45
CA ILE A 51 5.28 3.38 5.97
C ILE A 51 6.18 4.51 6.43
N VAL A 52 6.03 5.68 5.83
CA VAL A 52 6.90 6.84 6.02
C VAL A 52 6.05 8.04 6.40
N SER A 53 6.45 8.75 7.47
CA SER A 53 5.83 10.02 7.83
C SER A 53 6.51 11.16 7.08
N PHE A 54 5.72 12.00 6.41
CA PHE A 54 6.18 13.25 5.79
C PHE A 54 6.63 14.26 6.85
N ASP A 55 5.86 14.38 7.93
CA ASP A 55 6.09 15.37 9.00
C ASP A 55 7.37 15.10 9.78
N ASN A 56 7.77 13.83 9.91
CA ASN A 56 8.98 13.44 10.62
C ASN A 56 10.20 13.31 9.69
N GLY A 57 10.35 14.22 8.73
CA GLY A 57 11.51 14.30 7.85
C GLY A 57 11.73 13.08 6.95
N GLY A 58 10.69 12.31 6.66
CA GLY A 58 10.80 11.08 5.86
C GLY A 58 11.32 9.86 6.63
N ALA A 59 11.23 9.88 7.97
CA ALA A 59 11.57 8.72 8.78
C ALA A 59 10.63 7.54 8.48
N VAL A 60 11.22 6.36 8.29
CA VAL A 60 10.49 5.10 8.11
C VAL A 60 9.93 4.67 9.47
N TYR A 61 8.60 4.62 9.56
CA TYR A 61 7.86 4.21 10.76
C TYR A 61 7.81 2.69 10.92
N GLU A 62 7.59 1.98 9.80
CA GLU A 62 7.47 0.54 9.75
C GLU A 62 7.82 0.01 8.35
N VAL A 63 8.39 -1.20 8.30
CA VAL A 63 8.62 -1.95 7.06
C VAL A 63 7.89 -3.29 7.15
N ILE A 64 7.01 -3.56 6.19
CA ILE A 64 6.26 -4.82 6.07
C ILE A 64 6.82 -5.59 4.88
N ASN A 65 7.24 -6.83 5.11
CA ASN A 65 7.74 -7.69 4.04
C ASN A 65 6.58 -8.52 3.46
N CYS A 66 6.22 -8.27 2.20
CA CYS A 66 5.10 -8.93 1.51
C CYS A 66 5.51 -10.22 0.78
N GLY A 67 6.79 -10.62 0.89
CA GLY A 67 7.31 -11.86 0.33
C GLY A 67 7.73 -11.77 -1.13
N ILE A 68 7.85 -12.93 -1.77
CA ILE A 68 8.38 -13.08 -3.13
C ILE A 68 7.29 -12.78 -4.16
N TRP A 69 7.48 -11.74 -4.95
CA TRP A 69 6.64 -11.41 -6.08
C TRP A 69 7.00 -12.29 -7.28
N CYS A 70 6.11 -13.21 -7.65
CA CYS A 70 6.37 -14.19 -8.72
C CYS A 70 5.59 -13.96 -10.02
N TRP A 71 4.81 -12.87 -10.16
CA TRP A 71 4.04 -12.59 -11.39
C TRP A 71 4.13 -11.11 -11.83
N SER A 72 3.85 -10.90 -13.12
CA SER A 72 4.37 -9.88 -14.04
C SER A 72 3.94 -8.43 -13.81
N LYS A 73 4.93 -7.51 -13.90
CA LYS A 73 5.03 -6.24 -14.67
C LYS A 73 3.86 -5.24 -14.82
N GLU A 74 2.64 -5.55 -14.42
CA GLU A 74 1.52 -4.63 -14.52
C GLU A 74 1.41 -3.84 -13.20
N ASN A 75 1.34 -2.52 -13.33
CA ASN A 75 1.35 -1.54 -12.24
C ASN A 75 0.07 -1.67 -11.41
N PHE A 76 0.01 -2.65 -10.52
CA PHE A 76 -1.13 -2.80 -9.63
C PHE A 76 -0.92 -2.07 -8.31
N GLN A 77 -1.98 -1.44 -7.81
CA GLN A 77 -1.98 -0.82 -6.49
C GLN A 77 -2.11 -1.94 -5.45
N LEU A 78 -0.98 -2.28 -4.83
CA LEU A 78 -0.85 -3.35 -3.83
C LEU A 78 -1.26 -2.92 -2.42
N VAL A 79 -1.51 -1.63 -2.21
CA VAL A 79 -1.82 -1.05 -0.91
C VAL A 79 -2.81 0.08 -1.04
N ALA A 80 -3.69 0.21 -0.05
CA ALA A 80 -4.64 1.30 0.07
C ALA A 80 -4.65 1.80 1.51
N SER A 81 -4.68 3.12 1.68
CA SER A 81 -4.81 3.75 2.98
C SER A 81 -6.29 3.95 3.31
N PHE A 82 -6.67 3.70 4.56
CA PHE A 82 -8.01 4.07 5.03
C PHE A 82 -8.10 5.58 5.25
N PRO A 83 -9.26 6.21 5.01
CA PRO A 83 -9.46 7.64 5.23
C PRO A 83 -9.15 8.12 6.66
N ASN A 84 -9.31 7.22 7.65
CA ASN A 84 -9.00 7.51 9.06
C ASN A 84 -7.50 7.44 9.40
N GLU A 85 -6.67 7.03 8.45
CA GLU A 85 -5.21 6.91 8.55
C GLU A 85 -4.68 5.99 9.66
N GLN A 86 -5.56 5.21 10.30
CA GLN A 86 -5.18 4.25 11.33
C GLN A 86 -4.84 2.89 10.74
N LYS A 87 -5.36 2.61 9.55
CA LYS A 87 -5.29 1.31 8.91
C LYS A 87 -4.79 1.41 7.48
N ILE A 88 -4.19 0.32 7.03
CA ILE A 88 -3.88 0.08 5.63
C ILE A 88 -4.42 -1.29 5.23
N ALA A 89 -4.87 -1.41 3.99
CA ALA A 89 -5.11 -2.70 3.37
C ALA A 89 -4.01 -2.96 2.36
N TYR A 90 -3.44 -4.16 2.34
CA TYR A 90 -2.45 -4.53 1.34
C TYR A 90 -2.63 -5.96 0.86
N LEU A 91 -2.07 -6.22 -0.31
CA LEU A 91 -2.06 -7.52 -0.94
C LEU A 91 -0.67 -8.15 -0.84
N THR A 92 -0.64 -9.44 -0.52
CA THR A 92 0.50 -10.32 -0.79
C THR A 92 0.19 -11.15 -2.02
N VAL A 93 1.08 -12.09 -2.38
CA VAL A 93 0.90 -12.98 -3.54
C VAL A 93 -0.46 -13.69 -3.53
N ASP A 94 -0.87 -14.16 -2.36
CA ASP A 94 -2.00 -15.06 -2.19
C ASP A 94 -2.95 -14.59 -1.07
N ALA A 95 -2.81 -13.38 -0.56
CA ALA A 95 -3.64 -12.90 0.54
C ALA A 95 -3.92 -11.40 0.48
N MET A 96 -4.99 -11.02 1.16
CA MET A 96 -5.26 -9.66 1.57
C MET A 96 -5.10 -9.56 3.07
N ALA A 97 -4.48 -8.49 3.54
CA ALA A 97 -4.39 -8.15 4.94
C ALA A 97 -4.91 -6.73 5.18
N ILE A 98 -5.51 -6.50 6.35
CA ILE A 98 -5.74 -5.15 6.87
C ILE A 98 -4.95 -5.05 8.16
N ARG A 99 -4.14 -4.00 8.24
CA ARG A 99 -3.22 -3.76 9.34
C ARG A 99 -3.57 -2.46 10.04
N ASP A 100 -3.60 -2.51 11.37
CA ASP A 100 -3.56 -1.33 12.21
C ASP A 100 -2.10 -0.85 12.30
N ILE A 101 -1.86 0.37 11.82
CA ILE A 101 -0.53 0.98 11.74
C ILE A 101 0.03 1.23 13.14
N ARG A 102 -0.81 1.70 14.08
CA ARG A 102 -0.38 2.06 15.44
C ARG A 102 -0.08 0.81 16.27
N ALA A 103 -0.96 -0.20 16.16
CA ALA A 103 -0.78 -1.46 16.86
C ALA A 103 0.27 -2.37 16.20
N LYS A 104 0.75 -2.03 14.99
CA LYS A 104 1.69 -2.84 14.20
C LYS A 104 1.22 -4.28 14.07
N LYS A 105 -0.08 -4.46 13.80
CA LYS A 105 -0.73 -5.77 13.81
C LYS A 105 -1.73 -5.90 12.68
N ASP A 106 -1.69 -7.04 12.01
CA ASP A 106 -2.72 -7.44 11.05
C ASP A 106 -3.98 -7.84 11.84
N ILE A 107 -5.04 -7.06 11.65
CA ILE A 107 -6.34 -7.24 12.32
C ILE A 107 -7.30 -8.05 11.46
N PHE A 108 -7.00 -8.19 10.17
CA PHE A 108 -7.70 -9.07 9.24
C PHE A 108 -6.71 -9.68 8.27
N TYR A 109 -6.93 -10.95 7.93
CA TYR A 109 -6.12 -11.68 6.97
C TYR A 109 -6.98 -12.73 6.25
N HIS A 110 -6.97 -12.69 4.92
CA HIS A 110 -7.71 -13.63 4.09
C HIS A 110 -6.83 -14.16 2.98
N ARG A 111 -6.68 -15.50 2.91
CA ARG A 111 -5.96 -16.17 1.82
C ARG A 111 -6.88 -16.50 0.66
N PHE A 112 -6.35 -16.34 -0.54
CA PHE A 112 -6.98 -16.66 -1.79
C PHE A 112 -6.31 -17.89 -2.41
N PRO A 113 -7.04 -19.00 -2.62
CA PRO A 113 -6.51 -20.12 -3.38
C PRO A 113 -6.38 -19.73 -4.85
N ARG A 114 -5.45 -20.37 -5.56
CA ARG A 114 -5.40 -20.30 -7.03
C ARG A 114 -6.72 -20.78 -7.65
N PRO A 115 -7.24 -20.13 -8.71
CA PRO A 115 -6.73 -18.95 -9.43
C PRO A 115 -7.34 -17.61 -8.96
N HIS A 116 -7.74 -17.53 -7.69
CA HIS A 116 -8.48 -16.40 -7.15
C HIS A 116 -7.59 -15.32 -6.52
N GLU A 117 -6.29 -15.28 -6.83
CA GLU A 117 -5.42 -14.24 -6.27
C GLU A 117 -5.88 -12.83 -6.70
N PRO A 118 -5.89 -11.86 -5.78
CA PRO A 118 -6.20 -10.48 -6.10
C PRO A 118 -5.02 -9.82 -6.80
N SER A 119 -5.30 -8.96 -7.78
CA SER A 119 -4.28 -8.09 -8.37
C SER A 119 -4.31 -6.68 -7.80
N ASN A 120 -5.46 -6.18 -7.36
CA ASN A 120 -5.63 -4.78 -6.97
C ASN A 120 -6.57 -4.65 -5.77
N ILE A 121 -6.38 -3.59 -4.98
CA ILE A 121 -7.18 -3.26 -3.81
C ILE A 121 -7.53 -1.77 -3.76
N MET A 122 -8.74 -1.47 -3.33
CA MET A 122 -9.23 -0.11 -3.10
C MET A 122 -10.09 -0.05 -1.84
N ILE A 123 -10.01 1.05 -1.11
CA ILE A 123 -10.89 1.36 0.03
C ILE A 123 -11.83 2.49 -0.38
N THR A 124 -13.12 2.37 -0.04
CA THR A 124 -14.10 3.42 -0.31
C THR A 124 -13.82 4.69 0.51
N PRO A 125 -14.23 5.88 0.04
CA PRO A 125 -13.99 7.13 0.75
C PRO A 125 -14.59 7.21 2.16
N ASP A 126 -15.63 6.43 2.44
CA ASP A 126 -16.23 6.30 3.78
C ASP A 126 -15.44 5.34 4.70
N GLY A 127 -14.45 4.62 4.16
CA GLY A 127 -13.62 3.66 4.88
C GLY A 127 -14.30 2.35 5.24
N LYS A 128 -15.53 2.10 4.77
CA LYS A 128 -16.36 0.96 5.22
C LYS A 128 -16.28 -0.26 4.31
N THR A 129 -15.83 -0.08 3.07
CA THR A 129 -15.77 -1.16 2.08
C THR A 129 -14.36 -1.26 1.49
N SER A 130 -13.84 -2.50 1.45
CA SER A 130 -12.69 -2.85 0.62
C SER A 130 -13.15 -3.52 -0.66
N ILE A 131 -12.47 -3.27 -1.77
CA ILE A 131 -12.77 -3.84 -3.09
C ILE A 131 -11.49 -4.48 -3.63
N THR A 132 -11.58 -5.73 -4.07
CA THR A 132 -10.47 -6.47 -4.68
C THR A 132 -10.82 -6.97 -6.08
N ILE A 133 -9.85 -6.88 -7.00
CA ILE A 133 -9.99 -7.35 -8.37
C ILE A 133 -9.25 -8.67 -8.51
N HIS A 134 -9.89 -9.70 -9.09
CA HIS A 134 -9.33 -11.05 -9.23
C HIS A 134 -9.31 -11.48 -10.71
N PRO A 135 -8.30 -11.07 -11.50
CA PRO A 135 -8.27 -11.31 -12.95
C PRO A 135 -8.34 -12.79 -13.33
N GLY A 136 -7.60 -13.65 -12.60
CA GLY A 136 -7.55 -15.10 -12.87
C GLY A 136 -8.89 -15.81 -12.74
N SER A 137 -9.79 -15.26 -11.93
CA SER A 137 -11.16 -15.78 -11.76
C SER A 137 -12.24 -14.86 -12.33
N GLN A 138 -11.85 -13.75 -12.95
CA GLN A 138 -12.74 -12.77 -13.60
C GLN A 138 -13.85 -12.23 -12.68
N VAL A 139 -13.54 -12.03 -11.40
CA VAL A 139 -14.49 -11.47 -10.42
C VAL A 139 -13.93 -10.24 -9.72
N ILE A 140 -14.84 -9.36 -9.31
CA ILE A 140 -14.59 -8.27 -8.36
C ILE A 140 -15.28 -8.66 -7.06
N ARG A 141 -14.58 -8.53 -5.92
CA ARG A 141 -15.14 -8.80 -4.60
C ARG A 141 -15.20 -7.52 -3.79
N THR A 142 -16.25 -7.41 -2.98
CA THR A 142 -16.41 -6.36 -1.98
C THR A 142 -16.39 -6.97 -0.59
N TRP A 143 -15.85 -6.23 0.38
CA TRP A 143 -15.69 -6.67 1.75
C TRP A 143 -16.19 -5.57 2.67
N SER A 144 -17.12 -5.90 3.58
CA SER A 144 -17.46 -5.00 4.69
C SER A 144 -16.30 -4.99 5.68
N VAL A 145 -15.79 -3.80 6.00
CA VAL A 145 -14.63 -3.59 6.88
C VAL A 145 -14.92 -2.54 7.97
N GLU A 146 -16.20 -2.19 8.16
CA GLU A 146 -16.64 -1.17 9.12
C GLU A 146 -16.34 -1.53 10.58
N ASP A 147 -16.47 -2.82 10.93
CA ASP A 147 -16.29 -3.31 12.31
C ASP A 147 -14.86 -3.81 12.63
N LEU A 148 -13.93 -3.67 11.68
CA LEU A 148 -12.51 -3.98 11.89
C LEU A 148 -11.83 -2.82 12.61
#